data_AF-V5H2P3-F1
#
_entry.id   AF-V5H2P3-F1
#
_cell.length_a   1.000
_cell.length_b   1.000
_cell.length_c   1.000
_cell.angle_alpha   90.00
_cell.angle_beta   90.00
_cell.angle_gamma   90.00
#
_symmetry.space_group_name_H-M   'P 1'
#
loop_
_entity.id
_entity.type
_entity.pdbx_description
1 polymer ?
#
loop_
_entity_poly.entity_id
_entity_poly.type
_entity_poly.pdbx_seq_one_letter_code
_entity_poly.pdbx_strand_id
1 'polypeptide(L)'
;MDAYITGHFAAALVYKGLLSCVAHCAELICDTEEHAAIQHCFRSLEHVFKFIVQSRVLFARATGDPNEEAFWGDLHELFCSFEKMLSLEGDSKVLPMQVSLVHSLSGMYEQLVQVLPLQGVARLVRLSLSW
;
A
#
# COMPACT_ATOMS: atom_id res chain seq x y z
N MET A 1 -9.00 6.12 -16.00
CA MET A 1 -9.28 5.25 -14.83
C MET A 1 -10.10 6.00 -13.78
N ASP A 2 -9.81 7.29 -13.60
CA ASP A 2 -10.38 8.13 -12.54
C ASP A 2 -11.92 8.27 -12.58
N ALA A 3 -12.52 8.29 -13.78
CA ALA A 3 -13.97 8.37 -13.95
C ALA A 3 -14.73 7.10 -13.48
N TYR A 4 -14.10 5.93 -13.55
CA TYR A 4 -14.70 4.68 -13.05
C TYR A 4 -14.61 4.59 -11.53
N ILE A 5 -13.45 4.97 -10.98
CA ILE A 5 -13.19 4.99 -9.53
C ILE A 5 -14.15 5.97 -8.83
N THR A 6 -14.38 7.14 -9.41
CA THR A 6 -15.30 8.14 -8.84
C THR A 6 -16.78 7.86 -9.09
N GLY A 7 -17.13 7.21 -10.21
CA GLY A 7 -18.53 7.03 -10.62
C GLY A 7 -19.18 5.65 -10.36
N HIS A 8 -18.40 4.56 -10.28
CA HIS A 8 -18.96 3.20 -10.26
C HIS A 8 -18.36 2.28 -9.18
N PHE A 9 -17.25 2.66 -8.57
CA PHE A 9 -16.67 1.89 -7.48
C PHE A 9 -17.54 2.05 -6.23
N ALA A 10 -18.16 0.96 -5.76
CA ALA A 10 -19.07 0.96 -4.60
C ALA A 10 -18.56 0.09 -3.44
N ALA A 11 -17.33 -0.46 -3.55
CA ALA A 11 -16.84 -1.47 -2.65
C ALA A 11 -16.10 -0.85 -1.46
N ALA A 12 -16.84 -0.45 -0.43
CA ALA A 12 -16.33 0.26 0.73
C ALA A 12 -15.28 -0.52 1.55
N LEU A 13 -15.38 -1.86 1.63
CA LEU A 13 -14.50 -2.70 2.46
C LEU A 13 -13.28 -3.29 1.73
N VAL A 14 -13.12 -3.01 0.43
CA VAL A 14 -12.09 -3.66 -0.39
C VAL A 14 -10.67 -3.22 -0.01
N TYR A 15 -10.50 -2.03 0.56
CA TYR A 15 -9.17 -1.54 0.96
C TYR A 15 -8.44 -2.49 1.91
N LYS A 16 -9.13 -3.13 2.87
CA LYS A 16 -8.51 -4.08 3.81
C LYS A 16 -7.95 -5.30 3.08
N GLY A 17 -8.73 -5.85 2.15
CA GLY A 17 -8.29 -6.96 1.30
C GLY A 17 -7.10 -6.56 0.42
N LEU A 18 -7.14 -5.38 -0.19
CA LEU A 18 -6.03 -4.88 -1.00
C LEU A 18 -4.74 -4.68 -0.19
N LEU A 19 -4.83 -4.05 0.98
CA LEU A 19 -3.69 -3.86 1.88
C LEU A 19 -3.08 -5.21 2.29
N SER A 20 -3.93 -6.16 2.71
CA SER A 20 -3.50 -7.51 3.08
C SER A 20 -2.84 -8.25 1.92
N CYS A 21 -3.39 -8.19 0.71
CA CYS A 21 -2.79 -8.80 -0.47
C CYS A 21 -1.41 -8.22 -0.79
N VAL A 22 -1.24 -6.89 -0.69
CA VAL A 22 0.06 -6.25 -0.94
C VAL A 22 1.08 -6.62 0.14
N ALA A 23 0.67 -6.67 1.42
CA ALA A 23 1.53 -7.10 2.51
C ALA A 23 2.01 -8.55 2.27
N HIS A 24 1.10 -9.43 1.84
CA HIS A 24 1.43 -10.81 1.52
C HIS A 24 2.43 -10.93 0.36
N CYS A 25 2.35 -10.07 -0.66
CA CYS A 25 3.36 -10.01 -1.73
C CYS A 25 4.76 -9.65 -1.20
N ALA A 26 4.86 -8.81 -0.17
CA ALA A 26 6.13 -8.45 0.45
C ALA A 26 6.67 -9.57 1.37
N GLU A 27 5.79 -10.31 2.03
CA GLU A 27 6.15 -11.39 2.95
C GLU A 27 6.60 -12.67 2.24
N LEU A 28 5.93 -13.05 1.15
CA LEU A 28 6.23 -14.30 0.44
C LEU A 28 7.37 -14.19 -0.57
N ILE A 29 8.08 -13.06 -0.64
CA ILE A 29 9.01 -12.78 -1.73
C ILE A 29 10.20 -13.75 -1.80
N CYS A 30 10.57 -14.35 -0.66
CA CYS A 30 11.64 -15.35 -0.57
C CYS A 30 11.15 -16.78 -0.85
N ASP A 31 9.85 -17.03 -0.72
CA ASP A 31 9.26 -18.38 -0.75
C ASP A 31 8.56 -18.70 -2.08
N THR A 32 8.43 -17.72 -2.97
CA THR A 32 7.71 -17.83 -4.24
C THR A 32 8.64 -17.93 -5.44
N GLU A 33 8.22 -18.63 -6.49
CA GLU A 33 8.89 -18.57 -7.80
C GLU A 33 8.32 -17.45 -8.68
N GLU A 34 7.23 -16.79 -8.26
CA GLU A 34 6.51 -15.77 -9.04
C GLU A 34 7.04 -14.34 -8.85
N HIS A 35 8.37 -14.17 -8.85
CA HIS A 35 9.01 -12.87 -8.63
C HIS A 35 8.55 -11.80 -9.64
N ALA A 36 8.27 -12.20 -10.88
CA ALA A 36 7.78 -11.30 -11.92
C ALA A 36 6.39 -10.73 -11.57
N ALA A 37 5.48 -11.55 -11.04
CA ALA A 37 4.14 -11.12 -10.66
C ALA A 37 4.19 -10.13 -9.49
N ILE A 38 5.03 -10.42 -8.49
CA ILE A 38 5.26 -9.51 -7.35
C ILE A 38 5.88 -8.19 -7.82
N GLN A 39 6.85 -8.24 -8.73
CA GLN A 39 7.44 -7.03 -9.29
C GLN A 39 6.40 -6.17 -10.03
N HIS A 40 5.52 -6.80 -10.82
CA HIS A 40 4.41 -6.11 -11.49
C HIS A 40 3.40 -5.52 -10.49
N CYS A 41 3.11 -6.25 -9.40
CA CYS A 41 2.28 -5.75 -8.31
C CYS A 41 2.87 -4.46 -7.73
N PHE A 42 4.16 -4.46 -7.37
CA PHE A 42 4.83 -3.29 -6.81
C PHE A 42 4.85 -2.10 -7.76
N ARG A 43 5.15 -2.30 -9.05
CA ARG A 43 5.08 -1.22 -10.06
C ARG A 43 3.68 -0.63 -10.24
N SER A 44 2.65 -1.37 -9.84
CA SER A 44 1.25 -0.95 -9.96
C SER A 44 0.73 -0.30 -8.67
N LEU A 45 1.54 -0.17 -7.62
CA LEU A 45 1.07 0.28 -6.31
C LEU A 45 0.46 1.67 -6.31
N GLU A 46 0.93 2.60 -7.14
CA GLU A 46 0.25 3.91 -7.27
C GLU A 46 -1.23 3.73 -7.68
N HIS A 47 -1.50 2.83 -8.64
CA HIS A 47 -2.85 2.55 -9.09
C HIS A 47 -3.66 1.78 -8.04
N VAL A 48 -3.04 0.79 -7.39
CA VAL A 48 -3.68 0.05 -6.29
C VAL A 48 -4.06 1.01 -5.15
N PHE A 49 -3.22 1.97 -4.82
CA PHE A 49 -3.48 2.96 -3.79
C PHE A 49 -4.62 3.92 -4.17
N LYS A 50 -4.85 4.22 -5.45
CA LYS A 50 -6.06 4.95 -5.88
C LYS A 50 -7.34 4.20 -5.49
N PHE A 51 -7.35 2.87 -5.64
CA PHE A 51 -8.49 2.05 -5.21
C PHE A 51 -8.61 1.95 -3.69
N ILE A 52 -7.49 1.78 -2.97
CA ILE A 52 -7.47 1.76 -1.49
C ILE A 52 -8.05 3.07 -0.93
N VAL A 53 -7.56 4.21 -1.42
CA VAL A 53 -8.00 5.54 -1.00
C VAL A 53 -9.48 5.74 -1.30
N GLN A 54 -9.93 5.40 -2.51
CA GLN A 54 -11.35 5.52 -2.84
C GLN A 54 -12.24 4.60 -2.00
N SER A 55 -11.84 3.35 -1.80
CA SER A 55 -12.54 2.42 -0.91
C SER A 55 -12.64 2.99 0.52
N ARG A 56 -11.57 3.61 1.02
CA ARG A 56 -11.56 4.25 2.34
C ARG A 56 -12.52 5.43 2.44
N VAL A 57 -12.56 6.28 1.41
CA VAL A 57 -13.50 7.41 1.34
C VAL A 57 -14.95 6.91 1.35
N LEU A 58 -15.25 5.85 0.58
CA LEU A 58 -16.58 5.24 0.56
C LEU A 58 -16.95 4.63 1.92
N PHE A 59 -16.00 3.95 2.58
CA PHE A 59 -16.21 3.40 3.91
C PHE A 59 -16.56 4.49 4.92
N ALA A 60 -15.75 5.57 5.00
CA ALA A 60 -16.01 6.70 5.90
C ALA A 60 -17.40 7.31 5.67
N ARG A 61 -17.80 7.47 4.40
CA ARG A 61 -19.12 7.99 4.04
C ARG A 61 -20.26 7.05 4.46
N ALA A 62 -20.09 5.74 4.28
CA ALA A 62 -21.12 4.75 4.56
C ALA A 62 -21.35 4.54 6.07
N THR A 63 -20.28 4.61 6.87
CA THR A 63 -20.36 4.36 8.32
C THR A 63 -20.52 5.64 9.13
N GLY A 64 -20.21 6.80 8.55
CA GLY A 64 -20.04 8.05 9.30
C GLY A 64 -18.84 8.01 10.26
N ASP A 65 -18.02 6.96 10.20
CA ASP A 65 -16.90 6.72 11.10
C ASP A 65 -15.61 7.29 10.49
N PRO A 66 -15.05 8.35 11.08
CA PRO A 66 -13.77 8.86 10.63
C PRO A 66 -12.64 7.86 10.87
N ASN A 67 -12.78 6.84 11.75
CA ASN A 67 -11.77 5.87 12.23
C ASN A 67 -10.39 5.89 11.54
N GLU A 68 -9.67 7.00 11.70
CA GLU A 68 -8.38 7.19 11.05
C GLU A 68 -7.36 6.24 11.67
N GLU A 69 -7.54 5.89 12.94
CA GLU A 69 -6.68 5.00 13.71
C GLU A 69 -6.72 3.55 13.19
N ALA A 70 -7.90 2.99 12.91
CA ALA A 70 -8.01 1.65 12.34
C ALA A 70 -7.37 1.58 10.94
N PHE A 71 -7.63 2.57 10.10
CA PHE A 71 -7.01 2.65 8.76
C PHE A 71 -5.49 2.84 8.85
N TRP A 72 -5.03 3.65 9.80
CA TRP A 72 -3.61 3.83 10.07
C TRP A 72 -2.96 2.54 10.58
N GLY A 73 -3.64 1.76 11.41
CA GLY A 73 -3.18 0.44 11.85
C GLY A 73 -2.96 -0.51 10.68
N ASP A 74 -3.96 -0.62 9.79
CA ASP A 74 -3.86 -1.47 8.57
C ASP A 74 -2.67 -1.02 7.67
N LEU A 75 -2.45 0.30 7.53
CA LEU A 75 -1.32 0.84 6.78
C LEU A 75 0.01 0.59 7.48
N HIS A 76 0.06 0.73 8.80
CA HIS A 76 1.27 0.50 9.58
C HIS A 76 1.74 -0.95 9.43
N GLU A 77 0.82 -1.91 9.51
CA GLU A 77 1.12 -3.34 9.29
C GLU A 77 1.72 -3.57 7.89
N LEU A 78 1.11 -2.99 6.84
CA LEU A 78 1.64 -3.07 5.48
C LEU A 78 3.07 -2.52 5.38
N PHE A 79 3.32 -1.34 5.97
CA PHE A 79 4.65 -0.72 5.92
C PHE A 79 5.68 -1.50 6.73
N CYS A 80 5.30 -2.18 7.82
CA CYS A 80 6.17 -3.12 8.52
C CYS A 80 6.53 -4.33 7.64
N SER A 81 5.61 -4.84 6.81
CA SER A 81 5.94 -5.91 5.85
C SER A 81 6.88 -5.42 4.75
N PHE A 82 6.74 -4.17 4.30
CA PHE A 82 7.70 -3.53 3.39
C PHE A 82 9.08 -3.33 4.00
N GLU A 83 9.15 -2.86 5.24
CA GLU A 83 10.41 -2.69 5.97
C GLU A 83 11.18 -4.02 6.03
N LYS A 84 10.52 -5.10 6.47
CA LYS A 84 11.12 -6.45 6.49
C LYS A 84 11.65 -6.88 5.13
N MET A 85 10.88 -6.64 4.06
CA MET A 85 11.27 -6.98 2.70
C MET A 85 12.46 -6.14 2.20
N LEU A 86 12.55 -4.88 2.60
CA LEU A 86 13.65 -3.98 2.24
C LEU A 86 14.92 -4.25 3.03
N SER A 87 14.81 -4.76 4.26
CA SER A 87 15.94 -5.20 5.09
C SER A 87 16.54 -6.56 4.68
N LEU A 88 16.02 -7.22 3.64
CA LEU A 88 16.62 -8.44 3.09
C LEU A 88 17.93 -8.09 2.35
N GLU A 89 19.06 -8.28 3.02
CA GLU A 89 20.39 -8.11 2.44
C GLU A 89 20.84 -9.36 1.67
N GLY A 90 21.55 -9.17 0.55
CA GLY A 90 22.29 -10.23 -0.13
C GLY A 90 21.51 -11.12 -1.09
N ASP A 91 20.18 -10.95 -1.22
CA ASP A 91 19.39 -11.70 -2.21
C ASP A 91 19.24 -10.92 -3.53
N SER A 92 20.11 -11.24 -4.49
CA SER A 92 20.06 -10.67 -5.86
C SER A 92 18.73 -10.88 -6.57
N LYS A 93 17.93 -11.89 -6.18
CA LYS A 93 16.62 -12.16 -6.79
C LYS A 93 15.55 -11.21 -6.27
N VAL A 94 15.70 -10.66 -5.06
CA VAL A 94 14.72 -9.79 -4.39
C VAL A 94 14.93 -8.31 -4.76
N LEU A 95 16.16 -7.94 -5.11
CA LEU A 95 16.56 -6.58 -5.49
C LEU A 95 15.63 -5.89 -6.52
N PRO A 96 15.21 -6.55 -7.63
CA PRO A 96 14.32 -5.90 -8.61
C PRO A 96 12.97 -5.50 -8.03
N MET A 97 12.47 -6.22 -7.03
CA MET A 97 11.20 -5.93 -6.36
C MET A 97 11.38 -4.86 -5.29
N GLN A 98 12.46 -4.88 -4.51
CA GLN A 98 12.83 -3.78 -3.61
C GLN A 98 12.90 -2.45 -4.36
N VAL A 99 13.59 -2.43 -5.51
CA VAL A 99 13.66 -1.27 -6.39
C VAL A 99 12.28 -0.85 -6.89
N SER A 100 11.42 -1.80 -7.26
CA SER A 100 10.07 -1.49 -7.76
C SER A 100 9.17 -0.92 -6.67
N LEU A 101 9.29 -1.41 -5.43
CA LEU A 101 8.58 -0.89 -4.28
C LEU A 101 9.01 0.55 -3.98
N VAL A 102 10.32 0.81 -3.85
CA VAL A 102 10.86 2.13 -3.52
C VAL A 102 10.42 3.18 -4.56
N HIS A 103 10.47 2.86 -5.85
CA HIS A 103 9.98 3.77 -6.90
C HIS A 103 8.49 4.09 -6.77
N SER A 104 7.70 3.19 -6.20
CA SER A 104 6.25 3.34 -6.11
C SER A 104 5.80 4.06 -4.83
N LEU A 105 6.68 4.17 -3.83
CA LEU A 105 6.39 4.84 -2.54
C LEU A 105 5.90 6.28 -2.73
N SER A 106 6.54 7.06 -3.62
CA SER A 106 6.14 8.45 -3.88
C SER A 106 4.67 8.53 -4.32
N GLY A 107 4.29 7.72 -5.31
CA GLY A 107 2.92 7.66 -5.80
C GLY A 107 1.92 7.21 -4.73
N MET A 108 2.32 6.26 -3.86
CA MET A 108 1.48 5.85 -2.73
C MET A 108 1.25 7.00 -1.75
N TYR A 109 2.28 7.77 -1.40
CA TYR A 109 2.14 8.91 -0.49
C TYR A 109 1.24 10.00 -1.06
N GLU A 110 1.36 10.31 -2.35
CA GLU A 110 0.47 11.24 -3.05
C GLU A 110 -1.00 10.82 -2.95
N GLN A 111 -1.28 9.52 -3.00
CA GLN A 111 -2.64 9.02 -2.77
C GLN A 111 -3.05 9.14 -1.30
N LEU A 112 -2.18 8.74 -0.37
CA LEU A 112 -2.50 8.70 1.07
C LEU A 112 -2.79 10.08 1.68
N VAL A 113 -2.18 11.17 1.19
CA VAL A 113 -2.47 12.54 1.64
C VAL A 113 -3.95 12.93 1.47
N GLN A 114 -4.69 12.25 0.58
CA GLN A 114 -6.11 12.52 0.36
C GLN A 114 -7.01 12.00 1.49
N VAL A 115 -6.53 11.04 2.30
CA VAL A 115 -7.32 10.36 3.35
C VAL A 115 -6.62 10.34 4.71
N LEU A 116 -5.39 10.81 4.81
CA LEU A 116 -4.64 10.94 6.04
C LEU A 116 -4.16 12.38 6.26
N PRO A 117 -4.08 12.84 7.51
CA PRO A 117 -3.39 14.10 7.82
C PRO A 117 -1.90 14.00 7.45
N LEU A 118 -1.29 15.15 7.13
CA LEU A 118 0.14 15.23 6.76
C LEU A 118 1.05 14.59 7.81
N GLN A 119 0.71 14.70 9.09
CA GLN A 119 1.45 14.05 10.18
C GLN A 119 1.42 12.51 10.06
N GLY A 120 0.27 11.93 9.67
CA GLY A 120 0.14 10.50 9.45
C GLY A 120 1.01 10.02 8.29
N VAL A 121 1.02 10.76 7.18
CA VAL A 121 1.88 10.47 6.02
C VAL A 121 3.36 10.63 6.37
N ALA A 122 3.73 11.67 7.10
CA ALA A 122 5.11 11.87 7.56
C ALA A 122 5.61 10.71 8.44
N ARG A 123 4.74 10.12 9.27
CA ARG A 123 5.08 8.91 10.04
C ARG A 123 5.37 7.72 9.12
N LEU A 124 4.58 7.52 8.06
CA LEU A 124 4.80 6.44 7.09
C LEU A 124 6.08 6.64 6.27
N VAL A 125 6.40 7.89 5.87
CA VAL A 125 7.67 8.21 5.21
C VAL A 125 8.85 7.92 6.14
N ARG A 126 8.73 8.22 7.44
CA ARG A 126 9.77 7.89 8.40
C ARG A 126 9.97 6.38 8.55
N LEU A 127 8.87 5.61 8.62
CA LEU A 127 8.91 4.14 8.69
C LEU A 127 9.48 3.51 7.43
N SER A 128 9.27 4.14 6.28
CA SER A 128 9.97 3.71 5.10
C SER A 128 11.46 4.00 5.27
N LEU A 129 11.91 5.20 5.64
CA LEU A 129 13.35 5.49 5.65
C LEU A 129 14.21 4.75 6.73
N SER A 130 13.68 3.80 7.51
CA SER A 130 14.37 3.12 8.63
C SER A 130 14.97 1.74 8.33
N TRP A 131 15.04 1.31 7.07
CA TRP A 131 15.60 0.00 6.66
C TRP A 131 17.12 -0.10 6.72
#